data_AF-A0A5P6PGN9-F1
#
_entry.id   AF-A0A5P6PGN9-F1
#
_cell.length_a   1.000
_cell.length_b   1.000
_cell.length_c   1.000
_cell.angle_alpha   90.00
_cell.angle_beta   90.00
_cell.angle_gamma   90.00
#
_symmetry.space_group_name_H-M   'P 1'
#
loop_
_entity.id
_entity.type
_entity.pdbx_description
1 polymer ?
#
loop_
_entity_poly.entity_id
_entity_poly.type
_entity_poly.pdbx_seq_one_letter_code
_entity_poly.pdbx_strand_id
1 'polypeptide(L)'
;MTVAGLDVSRGQVVGGRPAGCPRSFCGCGAAVRVFGRIVPELNLASNWLRFPRAAPAPGMVAARHGHVFVLEQHIGGDTWLAYDANSGGHATRLHARSLRGYTVVNPRAA
;
A
#
# COMPACT_ATOMS: atom_id res chain seq x y z
N MET A 1 22.40 -26.01 4.49
CA MET A 1 21.48 -25.32 3.56
C MET A 1 20.95 -24.08 4.28
N THR A 2 21.61 -22.95 4.11
CA THR A 2 21.25 -21.68 4.75
C THR A 2 20.46 -20.87 3.74
N VAL A 3 19.14 -20.84 3.89
CA VAL A 3 18.31 -19.86 3.19
C VAL A 3 18.68 -18.49 3.76
N ALA A 4 19.28 -17.66 2.91
CA ALA A 4 19.59 -16.28 3.22
C ALA A 4 18.33 -15.58 3.73
N GLY A 5 18.41 -15.05 4.95
CA GLY A 5 17.39 -14.16 5.49
C GLY A 5 17.29 -12.95 4.56
N LEU A 6 16.27 -12.94 3.71
CA LEU A 6 15.81 -11.72 3.07
C LEU A 6 15.49 -10.77 4.22
N ASP A 7 16.14 -9.62 4.22
CA ASP A 7 15.87 -8.52 5.15
C ASP A 7 14.46 -7.99 4.86
N VAL A 8 13.45 -8.70 5.37
CA VAL A 8 12.02 -8.34 5.30
C VAL A 8 11.79 -6.94 5.90
N SER A 9 12.72 -6.47 6.75
CA SER A 9 12.74 -5.17 7.40
C SER A 9 13.10 -3.99 6.48
N ARG A 10 13.99 -4.18 5.49
CA ARG A 10 14.31 -3.11 4.51
C ARG A 10 13.31 -3.01 3.38
N GLY A 11 12.66 -4.12 3.05
CA GLY A 11 11.71 -4.20 1.94
C GLY A 11 12.38 -4.29 0.57
N GLN A 12 11.76 -5.00 -0.35
CA GLN A 12 12.20 -5.06 -1.74
C GLN A 12 11.69 -3.84 -2.51
N VAL A 13 12.57 -3.07 -3.15
CA VAL A 13 12.17 -2.04 -4.11
C VAL A 13 11.67 -2.72 -5.38
N VAL A 14 10.43 -2.42 -5.78
CA VAL A 14 9.77 -3.00 -6.95
C VAL A 14 9.42 -1.96 -8.02
N GLY A 15 9.76 -0.69 -7.77
CA GLY A 15 9.57 0.37 -8.75
C GLY A 15 9.72 1.76 -8.15
N GLY A 16 9.39 2.76 -8.95
CA GLY A 16 9.33 4.17 -8.55
C GLY A 16 7.96 4.78 -8.83
N ARG A 17 7.94 6.11 -8.98
CA ARG A 17 6.73 6.87 -9.32
C ARG A 17 6.22 6.45 -10.71
N PRO A 18 4.98 5.95 -10.84
CA PRO A 18 4.40 5.67 -12.16
C PRO A 18 4.25 6.95 -12.99
N ALA A 19 4.36 6.83 -14.32
CA ALA A 19 4.12 7.94 -15.22
C ALA A 19 2.69 8.48 -15.03
N GLY A 20 2.54 9.81 -14.97
CA GLY A 20 1.25 10.47 -14.70
C GLY A 20 0.89 10.62 -13.21
N CYS A 21 1.57 9.93 -12.29
CA CYS A 21 1.33 10.13 -10.85
C CYS A 21 1.98 11.43 -10.32
N PRO A 22 1.40 12.06 -9.27
CA PRO A 22 2.00 13.21 -8.58
C PRO A 22 3.31 12.84 -7.87
N ARG A 23 4.07 13.83 -7.38
CA ARG A 23 5.33 13.57 -6.63
C ARG A 23 5.11 12.81 -5.33
N SER A 24 4.00 13.05 -4.64
CA SER A 24 3.53 12.25 -3.51
C SER A 24 2.57 11.19 -4.02
N PHE A 25 3.08 10.01 -4.38
CA PHE A 25 2.36 9.02 -5.19
C PHE A 25 1.85 7.80 -4.43
N CYS A 26 1.74 7.82 -3.10
CA CYS A 26 1.23 6.67 -2.35
C CYS A 26 -0.20 6.29 -2.78
N GLY A 27 -1.11 7.28 -2.87
CA GLY A 27 -2.48 7.07 -3.36
C GLY A 27 -2.54 6.67 -4.83
N CYS A 28 -1.80 7.37 -5.69
CA CYS A 28 -1.78 7.05 -7.13
C CYS A 28 -1.23 5.64 -7.42
N GLY A 29 -0.13 5.27 -6.77
CA GLY A 29 0.46 3.93 -6.89
C GLY A 29 -0.46 2.84 -6.36
N ALA A 30 -1.16 3.07 -5.24
CA ALA A 30 -2.17 2.15 -4.74
C ALA A 30 -3.34 2.00 -5.73
N ALA A 31 -3.80 3.09 -6.36
CA ALA A 31 -4.86 3.03 -7.36
C ALA A 31 -4.45 2.22 -8.60
N VAL A 32 -3.22 2.44 -9.09
CA VAL A 32 -2.66 1.63 -10.19
C VAL A 32 -2.57 0.16 -9.80
N ARG A 33 -2.11 -0.15 -8.58
CA ARG A 33 -2.01 -1.55 -8.11
C ARG A 33 -3.37 -2.24 -7.99
N VAL A 34 -4.40 -1.54 -7.50
CA VAL A 34 -5.73 -2.10 -7.22
C VAL A 34 -6.62 -2.14 -8.47
N PHE A 35 -6.61 -1.07 -9.26
CA PHE A 35 -7.55 -0.83 -10.37
C PHE A 35 -6.90 -0.88 -11.76
N GLY A 36 -5.56 -0.99 -11.84
CA GLY A 36 -4.83 -0.98 -13.11
C GLY A 36 -4.75 0.39 -13.80
N ARG A 37 -5.23 1.46 -13.15
CA ARG A 37 -5.25 2.82 -13.71
C ARG A 37 -5.08 3.90 -12.65
N ILE A 38 -4.70 5.08 -13.09
CA ILE A 38 -4.72 6.29 -12.27
C ILE A 38 -6.18 6.69 -12.01
N VAL A 39 -6.50 6.95 -10.75
CA VAL A 39 -7.79 7.51 -10.32
C VAL A 39 -7.47 8.80 -9.57
N PRO A 40 -7.56 9.98 -10.23
CA PRO A 40 -7.08 11.24 -9.66
C PRO A 40 -7.67 11.57 -8.29
N GLU A 41 -8.93 11.21 -8.05
CA GLU A 41 -9.65 11.41 -6.79
C GLU A 41 -9.01 10.61 -5.63
N LEU A 42 -8.26 9.56 -5.93
CA LEU A 42 -7.56 8.71 -4.95
C LEU A 42 -6.08 9.04 -4.81
N ASN A 43 -5.57 10.06 -5.50
CA ASN A 43 -4.18 10.49 -5.33
C ASN A 43 -3.91 10.96 -3.90
N LEU A 44 -4.89 11.61 -3.27
CA LEU A 44 -4.83 12.03 -1.87
C LEU A 44 -5.18 10.85 -0.95
N ALA A 45 -4.25 10.45 -0.07
CA ALA A 45 -4.41 9.30 0.81
C ALA A 45 -5.69 9.34 1.67
N SER A 46 -6.12 10.51 2.15
CA SER A 46 -7.33 10.64 2.96
C SER A 46 -8.62 10.30 2.19
N ASN A 47 -8.63 10.40 0.86
CA ASN A 47 -9.83 10.06 0.07
C ASN A 47 -10.10 8.55 0.06
N TRP A 48 -9.09 7.71 0.33
CA TRP A 48 -9.28 6.27 0.49
C TRP A 48 -10.15 5.93 1.71
N LEU A 49 -10.20 6.79 2.73
CA LEU A 49 -11.05 6.59 3.90
C LEU A 49 -12.56 6.71 3.61
N ARG A 50 -12.94 7.07 2.38
CA ARG A 50 -14.34 7.09 1.92
C ARG A 50 -14.86 5.70 1.57
N PHE A 51 -13.98 4.75 1.28
CA PHE A 51 -14.37 3.35 1.04
C PHE A 51 -14.87 2.71 2.35
N PRO A 52 -15.77 1.72 2.26
CA PRO A 52 -16.27 1.02 3.44
C PRO A 52 -15.11 0.32 4.17
N ARG A 53 -15.14 0.38 5.50
CA ARG A 53 -14.19 -0.35 6.35
C ARG A 53 -14.34 -1.85 6.13
N ALA A 54 -13.23 -2.56 6.18
CA ALA A 54 -13.19 -4.00 5.97
C ALA A 54 -12.18 -4.68 6.90
N ALA A 55 -12.35 -6.00 7.07
CA ALA A 55 -11.33 -6.81 7.71
C ALA A 55 -10.06 -6.86 6.84
N PRO A 56 -8.84 -6.96 7.43
CA PRO A 56 -7.61 -7.16 6.68
C PRO A 56 -7.67 -8.42 5.79
N ALA A 57 -7.46 -8.24 4.50
CA ALA A 57 -7.41 -9.30 3.49
C ALA A 57 -6.52 -8.88 2.30
N PRO A 58 -6.00 -9.82 1.50
CA PRO A 58 -5.32 -9.49 0.25
C PRO A 58 -6.18 -8.60 -0.66
N GLY A 59 -5.59 -7.56 -1.23
CA GLY A 59 -6.26 -6.57 -2.07
C GLY A 59 -7.02 -5.47 -1.32
N MET A 60 -7.10 -5.54 0.01
CA MET A 60 -7.59 -4.42 0.83
C MET A 60 -6.52 -3.33 0.92
N VAL A 61 -6.95 -2.15 1.36
CA VAL A 61 -6.06 -0.99 1.47
C VAL A 61 -6.03 -0.48 2.89
N ALA A 62 -4.83 -0.28 3.42
CA ALA A 62 -4.62 0.40 4.69
C ALA A 62 -4.38 1.88 4.42
N ALA A 63 -5.28 2.73 4.92
CA ALA A 63 -5.25 4.17 4.71
C ALA A 63 -5.27 4.94 6.02
N ARG A 64 -4.64 6.12 6.01
CA ARG A 64 -4.76 7.17 7.01
C ARG A 64 -4.52 8.51 6.36
N HIS A 65 -4.68 9.60 7.12
CA HIS A 65 -4.25 10.91 6.64
C HIS A 65 -2.74 10.89 6.32
N GLY A 66 -2.41 11.21 5.06
CA GLY A 66 -1.03 11.32 4.58
C GLY A 66 -0.38 10.05 4.04
N HIS A 67 -0.92 8.84 4.27
CA HIS A 67 -0.32 7.62 3.72
C HIS A 67 -1.32 6.49 3.45
N VAL A 68 -1.04 5.69 2.43
CA VAL A 68 -1.87 4.56 2.00
C VAL A 68 -1.03 3.49 1.31
N PHE A 69 -1.34 2.21 1.56
CA PHE A 69 -0.69 1.05 0.92
C PHE A 69 -1.66 -0.12 0.74
N VAL A 70 -1.34 -1.04 -0.17
CA VAL A 70 -2.15 -2.22 -0.48
C VAL A 70 -1.65 -3.44 0.28
N LEU A 71 -2.56 -4.23 0.84
CA LEU A 71 -2.26 -5.48 1.53
C LEU A 71 -2.09 -6.61 0.52
N GLU A 72 -0.92 -7.23 0.46
CA GLU A 72 -0.62 -8.32 -0.46
C GLU A 72 -0.77 -9.69 0.21
N GLN A 73 -0.14 -9.86 1.38
CA GLN A 73 -0.12 -11.15 2.09
C GLN A 73 -0.09 -10.93 3.60
N HIS A 74 -0.83 -11.75 4.35
CA HIS A 74 -0.74 -11.72 5.81
C HIS A 74 0.57 -12.39 6.26
N ILE A 75 1.34 -11.71 7.11
CA ILE A 75 2.58 -12.27 7.68
C ILE A 75 2.29 -12.82 9.07
N GLY A 76 1.56 -12.06 9.90
CA GLY A 76 1.18 -12.47 11.24
C GLY A 76 0.75 -11.28 12.10
N GLY A 77 -0.15 -11.51 13.06
CA GLY A 77 -0.71 -10.45 13.90
C GLY A 77 -1.30 -9.30 13.07
N ASP A 78 -0.88 -8.07 13.37
CA ASP A 78 -1.24 -6.85 12.64
C ASP A 78 -0.29 -6.54 11.46
N THR A 79 0.62 -7.44 11.11
CA THR A 79 1.66 -7.21 10.11
C THR A 79 1.36 -7.92 8.79
N TRP A 80 1.49 -7.16 7.71
CA TRP A 80 1.19 -7.58 6.34
C TRP A 80 2.35 -7.25 5.41
N LEU A 81 2.56 -8.09 4.40
CA LEU A 81 3.33 -7.71 3.22
C LEU A 81 2.53 -6.63 2.49
N ALA A 82 3.11 -5.45 2.40
CA ALA A 82 2.48 -4.26 1.85
C ALA A 82 3.13 -3.85 0.53
N TYR A 83 2.31 -3.63 -0.49
CA TYR A 83 2.70 -2.82 -1.64
C TYR A 83 2.57 -1.34 -1.28
N ASP A 84 3.71 -0.72 -1.02
CA ASP A 84 3.82 0.60 -0.40
C ASP A 84 4.52 1.58 -1.36
N ALA A 85 3.71 2.28 -2.15
CA ALA A 85 4.15 3.30 -3.09
C ALA A 85 4.54 4.59 -2.36
N ASN A 86 5.57 5.27 -2.87
CA ASN A 86 6.16 6.48 -2.30
C ASN A 86 6.67 6.27 -0.85
N SER A 87 7.31 5.12 -0.61
CA SER A 87 7.95 4.76 0.65
C SER A 87 9.48 4.71 0.49
N GLY A 88 10.21 4.82 1.61
CA GLY A 88 11.67 4.61 1.64
C GLY A 88 12.46 5.43 0.61
N GLY A 89 12.23 6.76 0.56
CA GLY A 89 12.96 7.64 -0.35
C GLY A 89 12.37 7.75 -1.76
N HIS A 90 11.04 7.87 -1.87
CA HIS A 90 10.30 7.99 -3.14
C HIS A 90 10.35 6.74 -4.03
N ALA A 91 10.43 5.55 -3.42
CA ALA A 91 10.34 4.26 -4.11
C ALA A 91 8.96 3.63 -3.91
N THR A 92 8.69 2.57 -4.68
CA THR A 92 7.63 1.61 -4.39
C THR A 92 8.28 0.36 -3.83
N ARG A 93 7.83 -0.09 -2.64
CA ARG A 93 8.42 -1.25 -1.96
C ARG A 93 7.37 -2.31 -1.65
N LEU A 94 7.79 -3.57 -1.67
CA LEU A 94 7.12 -4.69 -1.03
C LEU A 94 7.83 -4.98 0.29
N HIS A 95 7.16 -4.76 1.42
CA HIS A 95 7.79 -4.90 2.74
C HIS A 95 6.79 -5.20 3.85
N ALA A 96 7.26 -5.74 4.97
CA ALA A 96 6.40 -5.97 6.12
C ALA A 96 5.97 -4.64 6.75
N ARG A 97 4.66 -4.48 6.96
CA ARG A 97 4.09 -3.28 7.55
C ARG A 97 3.00 -3.62 8.56
N SER A 98 3.10 -3.04 9.75
CA SER A 98 2.04 -3.06 10.75
C SER A 98 0.89 -2.16 10.31
N LEU A 99 -0.33 -2.64 10.54
CA LEU A 99 -1.59 -1.91 10.34
C LEU A 99 -1.89 -0.92 11.47
N ARG A 100 -1.06 -0.83 12.51
CA ARG A 100 -1.28 0.08 13.64
C ARG A 100 -1.40 1.53 13.16
N GLY A 101 -2.52 2.16 13.50
CA GLY A 101 -2.82 3.54 13.10
C GLY A 101 -3.33 3.69 11.66
N TYR A 102 -3.71 2.59 11.00
CA TYR A 102 -4.38 2.61 9.71
C TYR A 102 -5.81 2.08 9.82
N THR A 103 -6.68 2.61 8.98
CA THR A 103 -8.01 2.04 8.72
C THR A 103 -7.91 1.16 7.49
N VAL A 104 -8.37 -0.08 7.59
CA VAL A 104 -8.47 -0.99 6.45
C VAL A 104 -9.80 -0.78 5.75
N VAL A 105 -9.76 -0.59 4.44
CA VAL A 105 -10.92 -0.33 3.58
C VAL A 105 -10.98 -1.30 2.41
N ASN A 106 -12.20 -1.54 1.91
CA ASN A 106 -12.43 -2.31 0.70
C ASN A 106 -12.62 -1.39 -0.52
N PRO A 107 -11.59 -1.26 -1.39
CA PRO A 107 -11.64 -0.37 -2.54
C PRO A 107 -12.52 -0.87 -3.70
N ARG A 108 -13.07 -2.09 -3.62
CA ARG A 108 -13.90 -2.71 -4.65
C ARG A 108 -15.37 -2.88 -4.25
N ALA A 109 -15.75 -2.40 -3.07
CA ALA A 109 -17.14 -2.43 -2.59
C ALA A 109 -17.90 -1.12 -2.86
N ALA A 110 -17.36 -0.24 -3.70
CA ALA A 110 -18.00 1.00 -4.16
C ALA A 110 -18.76 0.78 -5.46
#